data_AF-A0A4P9USW1-F1
#
_entry.id   AF-A0A4P9USW1-F1
#
_cell.length_a   1.000
_cell.length_b   1.000
_cell.length_c   1.000
_cell.angle_alpha   90.00
_cell.angle_beta   90.00
_cell.angle_gamma   90.00
#
_symmetry.space_group_name_H-M   'P 1'
#
loop_
_entity.id
_entity.type
_entity.pdbx_description
1 polymer ?
#
loop_
_entity_poly.entity_id
_entity_poly.type
_entity_poly.pdbx_seq_one_letter_code
_entity_poly.pdbx_strand_id
1 'polypeptide(L)'
;MAKLQNPNLAKIHRNYTVEEVADLFSVHKNTVRLWIKDGLATNDNKRPLLILGSNLREYLQGKRASAKRKCLPYEIYCLRCRTPKRPAENMVDFEIINGRTGRLIGLCPCCNNIINKYVGIDQLAHIQSQLDIALPKALKHINESNKPLVNSDFKK
;
A
#
# COMPACT_ATOMS: atom_id res chain seq x y z
N MET A 1 8.27 8.96 -4.96
CA MET A 1 6.95 8.36 -4.64
C MET A 1 5.94 9.51 -4.59
N ALA A 2 4.81 9.43 -5.29
CA ALA A 2 3.82 10.52 -5.23
C ALA A 2 3.25 10.63 -3.82
N LYS A 3 3.29 11.82 -3.21
CA LYS A 3 2.75 12.06 -1.86
C LYS A 3 1.23 11.85 -1.87
N LEU A 4 0.73 10.88 -1.10
CA LEU A 4 -0.71 10.69 -0.92
C LEU A 4 -1.25 11.77 0.03
N GLN A 5 -2.11 12.64 -0.50
CA GLN A 5 -2.75 13.70 0.29
C GLN A 5 -3.80 13.13 1.23
N ASN A 6 -3.89 13.63 2.47
CA ASN A 6 -4.80 13.15 3.51
C ASN A 6 -6.22 13.74 3.38
N PRO A 7 -7.24 12.98 2.93
CA PRO A 7 -8.57 13.52 2.67
C PRO A 7 -9.24 14.14 3.91
N ASN A 8 -8.84 13.74 5.12
CA ASN A 8 -9.44 14.21 6.37
C ASN A 8 -9.00 15.63 6.76
N LEU A 9 -8.00 16.21 6.08
CA LEU A 9 -7.61 17.60 6.30
C LEU A 9 -8.68 18.57 5.77
N ALA A 10 -9.40 18.19 4.71
CA ALA A 10 -10.50 18.98 4.16
C ALA A 10 -11.74 18.85 5.05
N LYS A 11 -12.30 19.99 5.49
CA LYS A 11 -13.55 20.05 6.26
C LYS A 11 -14.73 20.01 5.29
N ILE A 12 -15.63 19.04 5.47
CA ILE A 12 -16.70 18.68 4.52
C ILE A 12 -17.62 19.87 4.20
N HIS A 13 -18.00 20.65 5.21
CA HIS A 13 -18.94 21.77 5.07
C HIS A 13 -18.26 23.13 4.82
N ARG A 14 -16.94 23.16 4.58
CA ARG A 14 -16.21 24.39 4.29
C ARG A 14 -15.94 24.51 2.79
N ASN A 15 -16.16 25.71 2.26
CA ASN A 15 -15.71 26.08 0.92
C ASN A 15 -14.26 26.54 0.98
N TYR A 16 -13.49 26.15 -0.03
CA TYR A 16 -12.08 26.50 -0.16
C TYR A 16 -11.81 27.16 -1.50
N THR A 17 -10.93 28.14 -1.51
CA THR A 17 -10.30 28.62 -2.75
C THR A 17 -9.15 27.69 -3.16
N VAL A 18 -8.70 27.81 -4.41
CA VAL A 18 -7.54 27.06 -4.93
C VAL A 18 -6.28 27.28 -4.07
N GLU A 19 -6.10 28.49 -3.55
CA GLU A 19 -4.95 28.88 -2.72
C GLU A 19 -5.06 28.25 -1.32
N GLU A 20 -6.24 28.32 -0.69
CA GLU A 20 -6.45 27.67 0.62
C GLU A 20 -6.24 26.15 0.54
N VAL A 21 -6.67 25.49 -0.55
CA VAL A 21 -6.41 24.05 -0.75
C VAL A 21 -4.90 23.78 -0.92
N ALA A 22 -4.19 24.65 -1.63
CA ALA A 22 -2.76 24.53 -1.84
C ALA A 22 -2.00 24.59 -0.50
N ASP A 23 -2.37 25.53 0.35
CA ASP A 23 -1.79 25.70 1.69
C ASP A 23 -2.15 24.51 2.61
N LEU A 24 -3.41 24.09 2.60
CA LEU A 24 -3.92 22.97 3.42
C LEU A 24 -3.14 21.66 3.19
N PHE A 25 -2.78 21.37 1.94
CA PHE A 25 -2.07 20.14 1.57
C PHE A 25 -0.55 20.35 1.39
N SER A 26 -0.08 21.57 1.54
CA SER A 26 1.29 21.99 1.23
C SER A 26 1.70 21.52 -0.19
N VAL A 27 0.86 21.86 -1.17
CA VAL A 27 1.07 21.59 -2.60
C VAL A 27 1.04 22.88 -3.39
N HIS A 28 1.64 22.90 -4.57
CA HIS A 28 1.58 24.09 -5.43
C HIS A 28 0.18 24.28 -6.03
N LYS A 29 -0.25 25.55 -6.21
CA LYS A 29 -1.55 25.92 -6.82
C LYS A 29 -1.82 25.27 -8.18
N ASN A 30 -0.78 25.02 -8.97
CA ASN A 30 -0.92 24.31 -10.26
C ASN A 30 -1.37 22.86 -10.09
N THR A 31 -0.97 22.20 -9.00
CA THR A 31 -1.42 20.83 -8.69
C THR A 31 -2.92 20.80 -8.39
N VAL A 32 -3.42 21.80 -7.66
CA VAL A 32 -4.86 21.94 -7.38
C VAL A 32 -5.62 22.24 -8.67
N ARG A 33 -5.09 23.11 -9.55
CA ARG A 33 -5.67 23.36 -10.88
C ARG A 33 -5.69 22.11 -11.77
N LEU A 34 -4.64 21.28 -11.71
CA LEU A 34 -4.61 19.98 -12.37
C LEU A 34 -5.71 19.07 -11.82
N TRP A 35 -5.98 19.07 -10.52
CA TRP A 35 -7.08 18.29 -9.97
C TRP A 35 -8.45 18.73 -10.50
N ILE A 36 -8.67 20.04 -10.66
CA ILE A 36 -9.89 20.57 -11.29
C ILE A 36 -9.99 20.07 -12.73
N LYS A 37 -8.90 20.10 -13.49
CA LYS A 37 -8.85 19.55 -14.86
C LYS A 37 -9.07 18.03 -14.91
N ASP A 38 -8.58 17.30 -13.91
CA ASP A 38 -8.73 15.84 -13.77
C ASP A 38 -10.13 15.43 -13.29
N GLY A 39 -11.03 16.38 -12.99
CA GLY A 39 -12.43 16.11 -12.63
C GLY A 39 -12.83 16.46 -11.18
N LEU A 40 -12.06 17.27 -10.45
CA LEU A 40 -12.51 17.81 -9.16
C LEU A 40 -13.63 18.84 -9.38
N ALA A 41 -14.81 18.58 -8.82
CA ALA A 41 -15.97 19.45 -8.95
C ALA A 41 -15.80 20.79 -8.21
N THR A 42 -16.00 21.88 -8.95
CA THR A 42 -16.09 23.25 -8.42
C THR A 42 -17.56 23.66 -8.31
N ASN A 43 -17.88 24.51 -7.33
CA ASN A 43 -19.25 24.93 -7.08
C ASN A 43 -19.77 25.88 -8.18
N ASP A 44 -18.90 26.78 -8.67
CA ASP A 44 -19.23 27.77 -9.69
C ASP A 44 -18.08 27.95 -10.69
N ASN A 45 -18.43 28.33 -11.92
CA ASN A 45 -17.47 28.76 -12.96
C ASN A 45 -17.10 30.26 -12.84
N LYS A 46 -17.54 30.92 -11.77
CA LYS A 46 -17.22 32.32 -11.48
C LYS A 46 -15.93 32.41 -10.69
N ARG A 47 -15.23 33.54 -10.82
CA ARG A 47 -14.02 33.82 -10.05
C ARG A 47 -14.40 34.57 -8.76
N PRO A 48 -13.83 34.23 -7.59
CA PRO A 48 -12.86 33.14 -7.35
C PRO A 48 -13.50 31.74 -7.41
N LEU A 49 -12.72 30.76 -7.90
CA LEU A 49 -13.18 29.36 -7.96
C LEU A 49 -13.31 28.78 -6.54
N LEU A 50 -14.50 28.31 -6.22
CA LEU A 50 -14.80 27.68 -4.94
C LEU A 50 -14.91 26.16 -5.09
N ILE A 51 -14.24 25.45 -4.20
CA ILE A 51 -14.26 23.99 -4.08
C ILE A 51 -14.93 23.65 -2.77
N LEU A 52 -16.02 22.88 -2.82
CA LEU A 52 -16.67 22.36 -1.62
C LEU A 52 -15.79 21.27 -1.00
N GLY A 53 -15.59 21.32 0.32
CA GLY A 53 -14.73 20.38 1.03
C GLY A 53 -15.18 18.92 0.95
N SER A 54 -16.48 18.65 0.79
CA SER A 54 -17.00 17.31 0.51
C SER A 54 -16.44 16.74 -0.80
N ASN A 55 -16.54 17.51 -1.88
CA ASN A 55 -16.08 17.13 -3.21
C ASN A 55 -14.56 16.94 -3.23
N LEU A 56 -13.83 17.81 -2.54
CA LEU A 56 -12.37 17.68 -2.39
C LEU A 56 -11.99 16.39 -1.67
N ARG A 57 -12.69 16.05 -0.60
CA ARG A 57 -12.47 14.81 0.15
C ARG A 57 -12.78 13.59 -0.70
N GLU A 58 -13.91 13.58 -1.39
CA GLU A 58 -14.35 12.48 -2.27
C GLU A 58 -13.36 12.26 -3.42
N TYR A 59 -12.92 13.32 -4.10
CA TYR A 59 -11.93 13.24 -5.15
C TYR A 59 -10.62 12.61 -4.65
N LEU A 60 -10.11 13.06 -3.50
CA LEU A 60 -8.90 12.50 -2.91
C LEU A 60 -9.09 11.04 -2.47
N GLN A 61 -10.26 10.67 -1.94
CA GLN A 61 -10.59 9.29 -1.60
C GLN A 61 -10.65 8.41 -2.85
N GLY A 62 -11.27 8.86 -3.93
CA GLY A 62 -11.33 8.17 -5.21
C GLY A 62 -9.94 7.93 -5.80
N LYS A 63 -9.08 8.96 -5.78
CA LYS A 63 -7.69 8.85 -6.23
C LYS A 63 -6.88 7.86 -5.40
N ARG A 64 -7.12 7.80 -4.08
CA ARG A 64 -6.50 6.79 -3.20
C ARG A 64 -7.02 5.38 -3.50
N ALA A 65 -8.33 5.24 -3.73
CA ALA A 65 -8.94 3.95 -4.02
C ALA A 65 -8.45 3.38 -5.36
N SER A 66 -8.32 4.20 -6.39
CA SER A 66 -7.81 3.76 -7.71
C SER A 66 -6.31 3.40 -7.67
N ALA A 67 -5.53 4.09 -6.84
CA ALA A 67 -4.13 3.75 -6.61
C ALA A 67 -3.95 2.49 -5.74
N LYS A 68 -4.91 2.17 -4.86
CA LYS A 68 -4.84 1.02 -3.96
C LYS A 68 -4.82 -0.28 -4.76
N ARG A 69 -3.78 -1.08 -4.56
CA ARG A 69 -3.72 -2.46 -5.03
C ARG A 69 -4.12 -3.38 -3.88
N LYS A 70 -5.32 -3.95 -3.93
CA LYS A 70 -5.76 -4.95 -2.95
C LYS A 70 -4.90 -6.21 -3.14
N CYS A 71 -4.26 -6.67 -2.08
CA CYS A 71 -3.49 -7.90 -2.07
C CYS A 71 -4.30 -8.92 -1.28
N LEU A 72 -4.79 -9.97 -1.94
CA LEU A 72 -5.63 -10.98 -1.30
C LEU A 72 -4.81 -11.84 -0.32
N PRO A 73 -5.44 -12.59 0.60
CA PRO A 73 -4.71 -13.40 1.60
C PRO A 73 -3.69 -14.38 0.99
N TYR A 74 -3.97 -14.91 -0.18
CA TYR A 74 -3.12 -15.83 -0.95
C TYR A 74 -2.23 -15.16 -2.00
N GLU A 75 -2.22 -13.82 -2.05
CA GLU A 75 -1.32 -13.05 -2.92
C GLU A 75 -0.23 -12.38 -2.10
N ILE A 76 0.94 -12.23 -2.72
CA ILE A 76 2.08 -11.51 -2.17
C ILE A 76 2.38 -10.33 -3.10
N TYR A 77 2.61 -9.16 -2.52
CA TYR A 77 2.85 -7.94 -3.29
C TYR A 77 4.31 -7.89 -3.77
N CYS A 78 4.51 -7.85 -5.09
CA CYS A 78 5.84 -7.70 -5.66
C CYS A 78 6.23 -6.23 -5.71
N LEU A 79 7.32 -5.85 -5.03
CA LEU A 79 7.84 -4.47 -5.04
C LEU A 79 8.39 -4.05 -6.40
N ARG A 80 8.93 -4.99 -7.19
CA ARG A 80 9.46 -4.74 -8.53
C ARG A 80 8.34 -4.56 -9.58
N CYS A 81 7.37 -5.47 -9.58
CA CYS A 81 6.22 -5.42 -10.50
C CYS A 81 5.09 -4.48 -10.03
N ARG A 82 5.15 -3.98 -8.78
CA ARG A 82 4.15 -3.11 -8.14
C ARG A 82 2.71 -3.62 -8.23
N THR A 83 2.58 -4.94 -8.18
CA THR A 83 1.29 -5.64 -8.32
C THR A 83 1.24 -6.82 -7.35
N PRO A 84 0.04 -7.12 -6.80
CA PRO A 84 -0.18 -8.35 -6.08
C PRO A 84 -0.05 -9.52 -7.05
N LYS A 85 0.64 -10.58 -6.63
CA LYS A 85 0.88 -11.75 -7.45
C LYS A 85 0.67 -13.00 -6.61
N ARG A 86 0.13 -14.05 -7.24
CA ARG A 86 0.27 -15.39 -6.71
C ARG A 86 1.74 -15.82 -6.84
N PRO A 87 2.32 -16.42 -5.79
CA PRO A 87 3.69 -16.92 -5.83
C PRO A 87 3.81 -18.02 -6.90
N ALA A 88 5.02 -18.17 -7.46
CA ALA A 88 5.31 -19.20 -8.44
C ALA A 88 4.98 -20.59 -7.88
N GLU A 89 4.31 -21.42 -8.68
CA GLU A 89 3.87 -22.77 -8.31
C GLU A 89 2.98 -22.84 -7.06
N ASN A 90 2.43 -21.69 -6.60
CA ASN A 90 1.75 -21.56 -5.31
C ASN A 90 2.60 -21.99 -4.09
N MET A 91 3.92 -22.08 -4.26
CA MET A 91 4.85 -22.49 -3.22
C MET A 91 5.37 -21.30 -2.43
N VAL A 92 5.33 -21.43 -1.12
CA VAL A 92 5.77 -20.38 -0.19
C VAL A 92 6.45 -20.99 1.02
N ASP A 93 7.62 -20.47 1.36
CA ASP A 93 8.28 -20.80 2.61
C ASP A 93 7.72 -19.91 3.73
N PHE A 94 7.40 -20.52 4.88
CA PHE A 94 6.98 -19.78 6.05
C PHE A 94 8.09 -19.72 7.09
N GLU A 95 8.36 -18.54 7.62
CA GLU A 95 9.30 -18.32 8.71
C GLU A 95 8.60 -17.64 9.88
N ILE A 96 8.69 -18.24 11.07
CA ILE A 96 8.17 -17.64 12.30
C ILE A 96 9.10 -16.50 12.71
N ILE A 97 8.54 -15.32 12.95
CA ILE A 97 9.28 -14.15 13.42
C ILE A 97 9.10 -14.00 14.92
N ASN A 98 7.83 -13.99 15.33
CA ASN A 98 7.40 -13.87 16.72
C ASN A 98 6.32 -14.92 16.97
N GLY A 99 6.00 -15.23 18.23
CA GLY A 99 4.95 -16.20 18.59
C GLY A 99 3.52 -15.87 18.12
N ARG A 100 3.30 -14.77 17.39
CA ARG A 100 2.00 -14.38 16.80
C ARG A 100 2.03 -14.15 15.30
N THR A 101 3.21 -13.90 14.72
CA THR A 101 3.36 -13.44 13.34
C THR A 101 4.51 -14.18 12.67
N GLY A 102 4.31 -14.56 11.40
CA GLY A 102 5.38 -15.05 10.55
C GLY A 102 5.42 -14.37 9.20
N ARG A 103 6.43 -14.72 8.42
CA ARG A 103 6.69 -14.23 7.08
C ARG A 103 6.53 -15.38 6.09
N LEU A 104 5.75 -15.11 5.06
CA LEU A 104 5.63 -15.89 3.84
C LEU A 104 6.64 -15.36 2.82
N ILE A 105 7.48 -16.24 2.30
CA ILE A 105 8.53 -15.97 1.32
C ILE A 105 8.20 -16.78 0.07
N GLY A 106 7.99 -16.12 -1.06
CA GLY A 106 7.76 -16.79 -2.33
C GLY A 106 8.57 -16.15 -3.44
N LEU A 107 8.43 -16.70 -4.64
CA LEU A 107 9.00 -16.14 -5.85
C LEU A 107 7.92 -15.48 -6.71
N CYS A 108 8.21 -14.32 -7.27
CA CYS A 108 7.33 -13.67 -8.23
C CYS A 108 7.39 -14.41 -9.58
N PRO A 109 6.26 -14.87 -10.16
CA PRO A 109 6.25 -15.60 -11.42
C PRO A 109 6.66 -14.75 -12.63
N CYS A 110 6.64 -13.42 -12.52
CA CYS A 110 6.96 -12.53 -13.63
C CYS A 110 8.42 -12.05 -13.63
N CYS A 111 9.03 -11.89 -12.44
CA CYS A 111 10.36 -11.27 -12.33
C CYS A 111 11.36 -12.12 -11.54
N ASN A 112 10.93 -13.29 -11.04
CA ASN A 112 11.70 -14.24 -10.24
C ASN A 112 12.38 -13.65 -8.99
N ASN A 113 12.01 -12.43 -8.61
CA ASN A 113 12.46 -11.84 -7.35
C ASN A 113 11.70 -12.45 -6.19
N ILE A 114 12.36 -12.49 -5.03
CA ILE A 114 11.76 -12.84 -3.76
C ILE A 114 10.68 -11.82 -3.41
N ILE A 115 9.53 -12.32 -2.99
CA ILE A 115 8.39 -11.54 -2.54
C ILE A 115 8.00 -12.00 -1.14
N ASN A 116 7.78 -11.03 -0.25
CA ASN A 116 7.55 -11.29 1.17
C ASN A 116 6.18 -10.77 1.61
N LYS A 117 5.49 -11.52 2.46
CA LYS A 117 4.25 -11.10 3.12
C LYS A 117 4.24 -11.50 4.57
N TYR A 118 3.81 -10.61 5.45
CA TYR A 118 3.66 -10.89 6.86
C TYR A 118 2.22 -11.31 7.13
N VAL A 119 2.04 -12.38 7.90
CA VAL A 119 0.72 -12.91 8.28
C VAL A 119 0.74 -13.37 9.73
N GLY A 120 -0.43 -13.26 10.35
CA GLY A 120 -0.66 -13.85 11.67
C GLY A 120 -0.67 -15.37 11.58
N ILE A 121 -0.21 -16.04 12.64
CA ILE A 121 -0.20 -17.51 12.71
C ILE A 121 -1.62 -18.08 12.70
N ASP A 122 -2.59 -17.34 13.25
CA ASP A 122 -4.03 -17.63 13.18
C ASP A 122 -4.56 -17.68 11.73
N GLN A 123 -3.99 -16.86 10.83
CA GLN A 123 -4.40 -16.79 9.43
C GLN A 123 -3.74 -17.84 8.56
N LEU A 124 -2.72 -18.55 9.04
CA LEU A 124 -2.00 -19.58 8.27
C LEU A 124 -2.94 -20.69 7.80
N ALA A 125 -3.83 -21.18 8.67
CA ALA A 125 -4.75 -22.26 8.32
C ALA A 125 -5.64 -21.91 7.12
N HIS A 126 -6.04 -20.63 7.00
CA HIS A 126 -6.81 -20.16 5.86
C HIS A 126 -5.97 -20.10 4.57
N ILE A 127 -4.70 -19.73 4.69
CA ILE A 127 -3.79 -19.58 3.54
C ILE A 127 -3.30 -20.95 3.05
N GLN A 128 -3.08 -21.91 3.95
CA GLN A 128 -2.71 -23.31 3.62
C GLN A 128 -3.72 -24.00 2.69
N SER A 129 -4.99 -23.57 2.71
CA SER A 129 -6.00 -24.12 1.79
C SER A 129 -5.77 -23.77 0.32
N GLN A 130 -4.96 -22.75 0.02
CA GLN A 130 -4.74 -22.24 -1.34
C GLN A 130 -3.27 -22.16 -1.76
N LEU A 131 -2.32 -22.25 -0.82
CA LEU A 131 -0.89 -22.18 -1.05
C LEU A 131 -0.20 -23.37 -0.37
N ASP A 132 0.79 -23.94 -1.05
CA ASP A 132 1.64 -24.98 -0.50
C ASP A 132 2.71 -24.32 0.38
N ILE A 133 2.50 -24.42 1.70
CA ILE A 133 3.36 -23.77 2.68
C ILE A 133 4.41 -24.76 3.19
N ALA A 134 5.66 -24.51 2.84
CA ALA A 134 6.78 -25.19 3.46
C ALA A 134 7.07 -24.55 4.83
N LEU A 135 6.78 -25.27 5.90
CA LEU A 135 7.19 -24.88 7.25
C LEU A 135 8.70 -25.09 7.40
N PRO A 136 9.41 -24.22 8.14
CA PRO A 136 10.83 -24.31 8.26
C PRO A 136 11.15 -25.57 9.06
N LYS A 137 11.96 -26.47 8.49
CA LYS A 137 12.64 -27.50 9.29
C LYS A 137 13.47 -26.76 10.32
N ALA A 138 13.15 -26.92 11.60
CA ALA A 138 13.83 -26.23 12.69
C ALA A 138 15.35 -26.34 12.51
N LEU A 139 16.00 -25.22 12.20
CA LEU A 139 17.45 -25.17 12.14
C LEU A 139 17.95 -25.39 13.57
N LYS A 140 18.73 -26.44 13.77
CA LYS A 140 19.41 -26.72 15.03
C LYS A 140 20.46 -25.63 15.26
N HIS A 141 20.05 -24.48 15.77
CA HIS A 141 20.98 -23.43 16.13
C HIS A 141 21.68 -23.81 17.44
N ILE A 142 23.02 -23.80 17.41
CA ILE A 142 23.85 -24.04 18.60
C ILE A 142 23.90 -22.79 19.50
N ASN A 143 23.60 -21.59 18.96
CA ASN A 143 23.48 -20.34 19.72
C ASN A 143 22.44 -19.39 19.11
N GLU A 144 21.77 -18.61 19.96
CA GLU A 144 20.79 -17.58 19.58
C GLU A 144 21.47 -16.37 18.93
N SER A 145 20.96 -15.93 17.78
CA SER A 145 21.41 -14.72 17.08
C SER A 145 20.19 -13.88 16.72
N ASN A 146 20.10 -12.66 17.26
CA ASN A 146 19.09 -11.68 16.88
C ASN A 146 19.39 -11.15 15.47
N LYS A 147 18.80 -11.76 14.44
CA LYS A 147 18.85 -11.27 13.06
C LYS A 147 17.55 -10.52 12.74
N PRO A 148 17.53 -9.18 12.82
CA PRO A 148 16.35 -8.42 12.41
C PRO A 148 16.10 -8.65 10.91
N LEU A 149 14.84 -8.94 10.55
CA LEU A 149 14.41 -9.16 9.17
C LEU A 149 14.28 -7.84 8.42
N VAL A 150 15.41 -7.24 8.10
CA VAL A 150 15.47 -6.02 7.29
C VAL A 150 15.48 -6.41 5.81
N ASN A 151 14.60 -5.81 4.99
CA ASN A 151 14.65 -5.88 3.53
C ASN A 151 15.83 -5.03 3.00
N SER A 152 17.05 -5.35 3.38
CA SER A 152 18.26 -4.66 2.90
C SER A 152 18.99 -5.54 1.90
N ASP A 153 18.52 -5.51 0.65
CA ASP A 153 19.25 -6.02 -0.52
C ASP A 153 20.29 -5.00 -1.05
N PHE A 154 20.53 -3.91 -0.32
CA PHE A 154 21.55 -2.92 -0.70
C PHE A 154 22.93 -3.48 -0.33
N LYS A 155 23.64 -3.99 -1.34
CA LYS A 155 25.10 -4.12 -1.28
C LYS A 155 25.70 -2.72 -1.08
N LYS A 156 26.56 -2.58 -0.09
CA LYS A 156 27.49 -1.44 0.00
C LYS A 156 28.45 -1.46 -1.19
#